data_AF-A0A968BTK0-F1
#
_entry.id   AF-A0A968BTK0-F1
#
_cell.length_a   1.000
_cell.length_b   1.000
_cell.length_c   1.000
_cell.angle_alpha   90.00
_cell.angle_beta   90.00
_cell.angle_gamma   90.00
#
_symmetry.space_group_name_H-M   'P 1'
#
loop_
_entity.id
_entity.type
_entity.pdbx_description
1 polymer ?
#
loop_
_entity_poly.entity_id
_entity_poly.type
_entity_poly.pdbx_seq_one_letter_code
_entity_poly.pdbx_strand_id
1 'polypeptide(L)'
;MKINFAMWNKALQGVPRITKEEWDDLDLVSRWLIATRAMALVLSFFSATIAGLLALQAGEFNLWVWLLLTLGLVMAHGTNNLLNDYTDYSRGVDKG
;
A
#
# COMPACT_ATOMS: atom_id res chain seq x y z
N MET A 1 2.26 -21.71 0.24
CA MET A 1 1.27 -20.71 0.72
C MET A 1 0.19 -20.52 -0.32
N LYS A 2 -1.09 -20.49 0.07
CA LYS A 2 -2.22 -20.24 -0.83
C LYS A 2 -2.54 -18.75 -0.83
N ILE A 3 -2.97 -18.21 -1.97
CA ILE A 3 -3.40 -16.80 -2.08
C ILE A 3 -4.62 -16.56 -1.19
N ASN A 4 -4.59 -15.52 -0.36
CA ASN A 4 -5.67 -15.18 0.55
C ASN A 4 -6.38 -13.87 0.14
N PHE A 5 -7.26 -13.95 -0.87
CA PHE A 5 -8.03 -12.80 -1.36
C PHE A 5 -8.91 -12.14 -0.28
N ALA A 6 -9.40 -12.92 0.69
CA ALA A 6 -10.17 -12.38 1.80
C ALA A 6 -9.32 -11.43 2.67
N MET A 7 -8.05 -11.77 2.87
CA MET A 7 -7.12 -10.90 3.60
C MET A 7 -6.78 -9.63 2.82
N TRP A 8 -6.69 -9.71 1.49
CA TRP A 8 -6.46 -8.52 0.66
C TRP A 8 -7.57 -7.50 0.85
N ASN A 9 -8.83 -7.94 0.79
CA ASN A 9 -9.97 -7.07 1.03
C ASN A 9 -9.95 -6.46 2.45
N LYS A 10 -9.60 -7.26 3.48
CA LYS A 10 -9.44 -6.75 4.85
C LYS A 10 -8.36 -5.68 4.96
N ALA A 11 -7.20 -5.88 4.35
CA ALA A 11 -6.09 -4.90 4.37
C ALA A 11 -6.41 -3.59 3.65
N LEU A 12 -7.32 -3.61 2.66
CA LEU A 12 -7.82 -2.41 1.99
C LEU A 12 -8.83 -1.63 2.84
N GLN A 13 -9.49 -2.30 3.80
CA GLN A 13 -10.53 -1.72 4.67
C GLN A 13 -10.01 -1.23 6.02
N GLY A 14 -8.74 -1.49 6.37
CA GLY A 14 -8.14 -1.00 7.62
C GLY A 14 -6.78 -1.62 7.92
N VAL A 15 -6.32 -1.43 9.16
CA VAL A 15 -5.15 -2.13 9.71
C VAL A 15 -5.66 -3.35 10.48
N PRO A 16 -5.65 -4.55 9.88
CA PRO A 16 -6.13 -5.75 10.57
C PRO A 16 -5.20 -6.10 11.73
N ARG A 17 -5.77 -6.42 12.89
CA ARG A 17 -5.04 -7.05 13.99
C ARG A 17 -4.97 -8.55 13.72
N ILE A 18 -3.77 -9.09 13.65
CA ILE A 18 -3.51 -10.50 13.37
C ILE A 18 -2.52 -11.07 14.37
N THR A 19 -2.68 -12.34 14.72
CA THR A 19 -1.73 -13.03 15.60
C THR A 19 -0.46 -13.41 14.82
N LYS A 20 0.56 -13.86 15.55
CA LYS A 20 1.81 -14.32 14.94
C LYS A 20 1.58 -15.57 14.08
N GLU A 21 0.74 -16.49 14.54
CA GLU A 21 0.39 -17.69 13.79
C GLU A 21 -0.35 -17.32 12.49
N GLU A 22 -1.31 -16.38 12.56
CA GLU A 22 -2.01 -15.89 11.37
C GLU A 22 -1.04 -15.22 10.38
N TRP A 23 -0.09 -14.42 10.86
CA TRP A 23 0.95 -13.79 10.05
C TRP A 23 1.83 -14.81 9.31
N ASP A 24 2.25 -15.86 10.01
CA ASP A 24 3.13 -16.89 9.46
C ASP A 24 2.44 -17.68 8.32
N ASP A 25 1.11 -17.76 8.34
CA ASP A 25 0.32 -18.40 7.28
C ASP A 25 -0.01 -17.48 6.08
N LEU A 26 0.19 -16.16 6.19
CA LEU A 26 -0.14 -15.20 5.14
C LEU A 26 0.74 -15.32 3.91
N ASP A 27 0.13 -15.25 2.72
CA ASP A 27 0.83 -15.09 1.44
C ASP A 27 1.67 -13.80 1.38
N LEU A 28 2.66 -13.77 0.49
CA LEU A 28 3.59 -12.65 0.35
C LEU A 28 2.86 -11.32 0.08
N VAL A 29 1.79 -11.34 -0.72
CA VAL A 29 1.02 -10.13 -1.05
C VAL A 29 0.23 -9.67 0.17
N SER A 30 -0.41 -10.59 0.88
CA SER A 30 -1.11 -10.28 2.14
C SER A 30 -0.16 -9.62 3.16
N ARG A 31 1.04 -10.17 3.37
CA ARG A 31 2.04 -9.57 4.27
C ARG A 31 2.45 -8.17 3.83
N TRP A 32 2.69 -7.98 2.53
CA TRP A 32 3.06 -6.68 1.99
C TRP A 32 1.93 -5.65 2.13
N LEU A 33 0.68 -6.02 1.85
CA LEU A 33 -0.49 -5.13 1.97
C LEU A 33 -0.71 -4.68 3.42
N ILE A 34 -0.54 -5.59 4.38
CA ILE A 34 -0.70 -5.24 5.80
C ILE A 34 0.45 -4.36 6.25
N ALA A 35 1.70 -4.75 5.97
CA ALA A 35 2.89 -4.00 6.40
C ALA A 35 2.96 -2.59 5.81
N THR A 36 2.51 -2.40 4.57
CA THR A 36 2.53 -1.08 3.91
C THR A 36 1.30 -0.23 4.21
N ARG A 37 0.34 -0.73 5.00
CA ARG A 37 -0.97 -0.10 5.27
C ARG A 37 -1.72 0.19 3.96
N ALA A 38 -2.11 -0.86 3.25
CA ALA A 38 -2.68 -0.79 1.90
C ALA A 38 -3.83 0.20 1.73
N MET A 39 -4.69 0.41 2.74
CA MET A 39 -5.71 1.46 2.74
C MET A 39 -5.13 2.85 2.36
N ALA A 40 -3.97 3.22 2.90
CA ALA A 40 -3.34 4.50 2.63
C ALA A 40 -2.81 4.58 1.18
N LEU A 41 -2.41 3.44 0.59
CA LEU A 41 -1.95 3.36 -0.79
C LEU A 41 -3.09 3.57 -1.79
N VAL A 42 -4.32 3.20 -1.43
CA VAL A 42 -5.52 3.43 -2.24
C VAL A 42 -5.69 4.93 -2.51
N LEU A 43 -5.45 5.78 -1.52
CA LEU A 43 -5.52 7.24 -1.69
C LEU A 43 -4.51 7.73 -2.75
N SER A 44 -3.26 7.28 -2.68
CA SER A 44 -2.23 7.64 -3.65
C SER A 44 -2.56 7.13 -5.06
N PHE A 45 -3.10 5.92 -5.17
CA PHE A 45 -3.56 5.39 -6.45
C PHE A 45 -4.70 6.21 -7.04
N PHE A 46 -5.67 6.66 -6.22
CA PHE A 46 -6.72 7.57 -6.68
C PHE A 46 -6.16 8.92 -7.13
N SER A 47 -5.19 9.50 -6.42
CA SER A 47 -4.52 10.73 -6.86
C SER A 47 -3.84 10.56 -8.22
N ALA A 48 -3.12 9.45 -8.42
CA ALA A 48 -2.50 9.14 -9.71
C ALA A 48 -3.55 8.92 -10.81
N THR A 49 -4.67 8.28 -10.48
CA THR A 49 -5.80 8.07 -11.41
C THR A 49 -6.39 9.40 -11.86
N ILE A 50 -6.65 10.32 -10.92
CA ILE A 50 -7.15 11.67 -11.22
C ILE A 50 -6.14 12.42 -12.11
N ALA A 51 -4.85 12.36 -11.79
CA ALA A 51 -3.81 12.96 -12.63
C ALA A 51 -3.81 12.39 -14.06
N GLY A 52 -3.99 11.08 -14.22
CA GLY A 52 -4.14 10.43 -15.52
C GLY A 52 -5.37 10.91 -16.30
N LEU A 53 -6.52 11.02 -15.63
CA LEU A 53 -7.76 11.54 -16.23
C LEU A 53 -7.63 13.00 -16.67
N LEU A 54 -6.97 13.84 -15.87
CA LEU A 54 -6.69 15.23 -16.23
C LEU A 54 -5.72 15.33 -17.41
N ALA A 55 -4.67 14.50 -17.44
CA ALA A 55 -3.76 14.43 -18.59
C ALA A 55 -4.48 13.95 -19.87
N LEU A 56 -5.40 12.98 -19.74
CA LEU A 56 -6.26 12.54 -20.85
C LEU A 56 -7.12 13.69 -21.37
N GLN A 57 -7.77 14.43 -20.47
CA GLN A 57 -8.57 15.60 -20.81
C GLN A 57 -7.74 16.69 -21.52
N ALA A 58 -6.48 16.87 -21.11
CA ALA A 58 -5.58 17.85 -21.69
C ALA A 58 -4.96 17.40 -23.05
N GLY A 59 -5.17 16.16 -23.48
CA GLY A 59 -4.52 15.61 -24.67
C GLY A 59 -3.04 15.24 -24.49
N GLU A 60 -2.55 15.27 -23.25
CA GLU A 60 -1.13 15.09 -22.89
C GLU A 60 -0.89 13.73 -22.19
N PHE A 61 -1.86 12.82 -22.24
CA PHE A 61 -1.73 11.52 -21.58
C PHE A 61 -0.68 10.64 -22.27
N ASN A 62 0.27 10.17 -21.47
CA ASN A 62 1.20 9.13 -21.86
C ASN A 62 1.08 7.96 -20.88
N LEU A 63 0.71 6.78 -21.40
CA LEU A 63 0.51 5.59 -20.59
C LEU A 63 1.75 5.20 -19.78
N TRP A 64 2.94 5.29 -20.37
CA TRP A 64 4.19 4.92 -19.69
C TRP A 64 4.54 5.88 -18.57
N VAL A 65 4.39 7.19 -18.81
CA VAL A 65 4.60 8.22 -17.78
C VAL A 65 3.62 8.03 -16.63
N TRP A 66 2.34 7.80 -16.94
CA TRP A 66 1.33 7.55 -15.92
C TRP A 66 1.59 6.28 -15.11
N LEU A 67 2.03 5.19 -15.75
CA LEU A 67 2.42 3.95 -15.07
C LEU A 67 3.61 4.17 -14.13
N LEU A 68 4.65 4.87 -14.59
CA LEU A 68 5.82 5.20 -13.79
C LEU A 68 5.46 6.10 -12.60
N LEU A 69 4.64 7.12 -12.82
CA LEU A 69 4.13 8.00 -11.77
C LEU A 69 3.33 7.21 -10.73
N THR A 70 2.39 6.38 -11.19
CA THR A 70 1.51 5.59 -10.31
C THR A 70 2.31 4.60 -9.48
N LEU A 71 3.19 3.83 -10.12
CA LEU A 71 4.04 2.87 -9.43
C LEU A 71 4.99 3.56 -8.45
N GLY A 72 5.67 4.62 -8.90
CA GLY A 72 6.59 5.38 -8.06
C GLY A 72 5.91 5.99 -6.84
N LEU A 73 4.73 6.59 -7.02
CA LEU A 73 3.97 7.20 -5.94
C LEU A 73 3.47 6.16 -4.92
N VAL A 74 2.90 5.04 -5.39
CA VAL A 74 2.42 3.97 -4.50
C VAL A 74 3.58 3.34 -3.73
N MET A 75 4.71 3.06 -4.39
CA MET A 75 5.89 2.50 -3.73
C MET A 75 6.51 3.49 -2.73
N ALA A 76 6.62 4.77 -3.09
CA ALA A 76 7.12 5.80 -2.19
C ALA A 76 6.26 5.94 -0.92
N HIS A 77 4.93 5.91 -1.05
CA HIS A 77 4.03 5.93 0.10
C HIS A 77 4.18 4.65 0.94
N GLY A 78 4.21 3.47 0.30
CA GLY A 78 4.43 2.21 1.01
C GLY A 78 5.73 2.20 1.80
N THR A 79 6.83 2.69 1.22
CA THR A 79 8.11 2.86 1.91
C THR A 79 7.99 3.84 3.06
N ASN A 80 7.31 4.97 2.89
CA ASN A 80 7.11 5.94 3.96
C ASN A 80 6.35 5.33 5.16
N ASN A 81 5.34 4.51 4.89
CA ASN A 81 4.59 3.81 5.96
C ASN A 81 5.49 2.83 6.72
N LEU A 82 6.31 2.04 6.02
CA LEU A 82 7.26 1.12 6.65
C LEU A 82 8.33 1.86 7.47
N LEU A 83 8.84 2.98 6.96
CA LEU A 83 9.81 3.81 7.67
C LEU A 83 9.20 4.45 8.93
N ASN A 84 7.92 4.84 8.86
CA ASN A 84 7.20 5.35 10.01
C ASN A 84 7.09 4.29 11.11
N ASP A 85 6.63 3.08 10.76
CA ASP A 85 6.50 1.97 11.69
C ASP A 85 7.87 1.57 12.31
N TYR A 86 8.94 1.55 11.51
CA TYR A 86 10.30 1.33 12.02
C TYR A 86 10.75 2.43 12.99
N THR A 87 10.45 3.68 12.67
CA THR A 87 10.82 4.83 13.51
C THR A 87 10.07 4.77 14.84
N ASP A 88 8.78 4.46 14.82
CA ASP A 88 7.94 4.31 16.02
C ASP A 88 8.43 3.16 16.91
N TYR A 89 8.80 2.02 16.31
CA TYR A 89 9.46 0.92 17.02
C TYR A 89 10.79 1.36 17.65
N SER A 90 11.66 2.03 16.89
CA SER A 90 12.99 2.45 17.36
C SER A 90 12.93 3.47 18.51
N ARG A 91 11.86 4.27 18.56
CA ARG A 91 11.63 5.29 19.59
C ARG A 91 10.88 4.74 20.81
N GLY A 92 10.50 3.47 20.80
CA GLY A 92 9.76 2.82 21.89
C GLY A 92 8.34 3.36 22.08
N VAL A 93 7.79 4.01 21.04
CA VAL A 93 6.39 4.46 21.00
C VAL A 93 5.48 3.25 20.85
N ASP A 94 5.86 2.32 19.97
CA ASP A 94 5.23 1.00 19.86
C ASP A 94 5.90 0.01 20.80
N LYS A 95 5.11 -0.50 21.74
CA LYS A 95 5.45 -1.67 22.56
C LYS A 95 4.61 -2.81 22.02
N GLY A 96 5.22 -3.65 21.19
CA GLY A 96 4.58 -4.85 20.63
C GLY A 96 4.01 -5.77 21.70
#